data_AF-A0A645IZ35-F1
#
_entry.id   AF-A0A645IZ35-F1
#
_cell.length_a   1.000
_cell.length_b   1.000
_cell.length_c   1.000
_cell.angle_alpha   90.00
_cell.angle_beta   90.00
_cell.angle_gamma   90.00
#
_symmetry.space_group_name_H-M   'P 1'
#
loop_
_entity.id
_entity.type
_entity.pdbx_description
1 polymer ?
#
loop_
_entity_poly.entity_id
_entity_poly.type
_entity_poly.pdbx_seq_one_letter_code
_entity_poly.pdbx_strand_id
1 'polypeptide(L)'
;MSRPKLNEHLRTVLLCQYIGLTIDAIKQLFNGEVVSFTGKLHSPEHDQTFNVQDVKLQIFKEQDNPNKFRLSLNGQNILDWFKQKYQDMKQVIRPHIKPPAKSEVGKNKGFKR
;
A
#
# COMPACT_ATOMS: atom_id res chain seq x y z
N MET A 1 6.20 -22.33 25.12
CA MET A 1 4.96 -22.24 24.30
C MET A 1 5.36 -22.02 22.85
N SER A 2 5.45 -23.10 22.07
CA SER A 2 5.74 -23.01 20.63
C SER A 2 4.50 -22.44 19.96
N ARG A 3 4.56 -21.18 19.47
CA ARG A 3 3.51 -20.62 18.62
C ARG A 3 3.31 -21.61 17.47
N PRO A 4 2.11 -22.21 17.29
CA PRO A 4 1.88 -23.12 16.18
C PRO A 4 2.31 -22.39 14.91
N LYS A 5 3.21 -22.99 14.14
CA LYS A 5 3.66 -22.44 12.86
C LYS A 5 2.46 -22.48 11.93
N LEU A 6 1.62 -21.46 12.01
CA LEU A 6 0.55 -21.24 11.04
C LEU A 6 1.23 -21.15 9.68
N ASN A 7 0.92 -22.08 8.79
CA ASN A 7 1.52 -22.14 7.45
C ASN A 7 1.45 -20.74 6.82
N GLU A 8 2.54 -20.29 6.20
CA GLU A 8 2.61 -18.96 5.59
C GLU A 8 1.51 -18.76 4.52
N HIS A 9 1.09 -19.85 3.86
CA HIS A 9 -0.12 -19.90 3.04
C HIS A 9 -1.37 -19.42 3.79
N LEU A 10 -1.65 -19.99 4.97
CA LEU A 10 -2.80 -19.60 5.79
C LEU A 10 -2.70 -18.15 6.23
N ARG A 11 -1.52 -17.68 6.62
CA ARG A 11 -1.31 -16.26 6.98
C ARG A 11 -1.67 -15.32 5.84
N THR A 12 -1.27 -15.70 4.63
CA THR A 12 -1.55 -14.92 3.43
C THR A 12 -3.03 -14.97 3.05
N VAL A 13 -3.68 -16.15 3.14
CA VAL A 13 -5.14 -16.29 2.94
C VAL A 13 -5.92 -15.42 3.93
N LEU A 14 -5.55 -15.46 5.22
CA LEU A 14 -6.19 -14.65 6.26
C LEU A 14 -6.00 -13.15 6.00
N LEU A 15 -4.80 -12.74 5.56
CA LEU A 15 -4.55 -11.36 5.16
C LEU A 15 -5.45 -10.96 3.98
N CYS A 16 -5.53 -11.80 2.93
CA CYS A 16 -6.38 -11.53 1.79
C CYS A 16 -7.86 -11.40 2.19
N GLN A 17 -8.35 -12.26 3.09
CA GLN A 17 -9.71 -12.16 3.59
C GLN A 17 -9.92 -10.89 4.43
N TYR A 18 -8.93 -10.52 5.25
CA TYR A 18 -8.98 -9.33 6.09
C TYR A 18 -8.99 -8.02 5.28
N ILE A 19 -8.30 -7.99 4.14
CA ILE A 19 -8.35 -6.84 3.23
C ILE A 19 -9.64 -6.77 2.40
N GLY A 20 -10.50 -7.78 2.49
CA GLY A 20 -11.80 -7.82 1.80
C GLY A 20 -11.82 -8.55 0.46
N LEU A 21 -10.85 -9.44 0.18
CA LEU A 21 -10.89 -10.28 -1.01
C LEU A 21 -11.89 -11.43 -0.88
N THR A 22 -12.54 -11.77 -1.99
CA THR A 22 -13.38 -12.96 -2.08
C THR A 22 -12.53 -14.23 -2.11
N ILE A 23 -13.08 -15.33 -1.60
CA ILE A 23 -12.39 -16.63 -1.56
C ILE A 23 -11.97 -17.08 -2.97
N ASP A 24 -12.77 -16.76 -3.98
CA ASP A 24 -12.48 -17.08 -5.38
C ASP A 24 -11.24 -16.32 -5.90
N ALA A 25 -11.17 -15.01 -5.68
CA ALA A 25 -10.00 -14.20 -6.00
C ALA A 25 -8.75 -14.73 -5.30
N ILE A 26 -8.87 -15.11 -4.02
CA ILE A 26 -7.76 -15.67 -3.25
C ILE A 26 -7.24 -16.96 -3.91
N LYS A 27 -8.13 -17.86 -4.31
CA LYS A 27 -7.75 -19.12 -4.98
C LYS A 27 -6.99 -18.85 -6.28
N GLN A 28 -7.51 -17.97 -7.12
CA GLN A 28 -6.87 -17.58 -8.39
C GLN A 28 -5.46 -16.99 -8.14
N LEU A 29 -5.34 -16.09 -7.16
CA LEU A 29 -4.05 -15.49 -6.79
C LEU A 29 -3.02 -16.54 -6.34
N PHE A 30 -3.42 -17.53 -5.54
CA PHE A 30 -2.53 -18.63 -5.14
C PHE A 30 -2.17 -19.59 -6.27
N ASN A 31 -3.04 -19.69 -7.29
CA ASN A 31 -2.77 -20.41 -8.52
C ASN A 31 -1.74 -19.67 -9.42
N GLY A 32 -1.37 -18.45 -9.06
CA GLY A 32 -0.46 -17.60 -9.83
C GLY A 32 -1.16 -16.75 -10.89
N GLU A 33 -2.48 -16.65 -10.84
CA GLU A 33 -3.29 -15.88 -11.78
C GLU A 33 -3.36 -14.40 -11.39
N VAL A 34 -3.64 -13.56 -12.38
CA VAL A 34 -3.87 -12.13 -12.20
C VAL A 34 -5.35 -11.90 -12.03
N VAL A 35 -5.75 -11.35 -10.88
CA VAL A 35 -7.17 -11.07 -10.60
C VAL A 35 -7.43 -9.58 -10.74
N SER A 36 -8.34 -9.21 -11.64
CA SER A 36 -8.88 -7.85 -11.68
C SER A 36 -9.87 -7.66 -10.52
N PHE A 37 -9.66 -6.61 -9.74
CA PHE A 37 -10.47 -6.29 -8.57
C PHE A 37 -10.96 -4.85 -8.66
N THR A 38 -12.24 -4.66 -8.35
CA THR A 38 -12.88 -3.35 -8.21
C THR A 38 -13.73 -3.41 -6.96
N GLY A 39 -13.52 -2.47 -6.04
CA GLY A 39 -14.22 -2.47 -4.77
C GLY A 39 -13.43 -1.76 -3.69
N LYS A 40 -13.60 -2.22 -2.46
CA LYS A 40 -13.02 -1.63 -1.27
C LYS A 40 -11.94 -2.56 -0.71
N LEU A 41 -10.73 -2.04 -0.56
CA LEU A 41 -9.62 -2.73 0.09
C LEU A 41 -9.42 -2.16 1.49
N HIS A 42 -9.50 -3.03 2.48
CA HIS A 42 -9.26 -2.68 3.87
C HIS A 42 -7.77 -2.77 4.20
N SER A 43 -7.21 -1.70 4.80
CA SER A 43 -5.83 -1.65 5.25
C SER A 43 -5.73 -2.12 6.70
N PRO A 44 -5.15 -3.31 6.97
CA PRO A 44 -4.97 -3.81 8.33
C PRO A 44 -4.04 -2.94 9.18
N GLU A 45 -3.06 -2.27 8.56
CA GLU A 45 -2.10 -1.46 9.31
C GLU A 45 -2.68 -0.13 9.79
N HIS A 46 -3.72 0.37 9.13
CA HIS A 46 -4.27 1.71 9.38
C HIS A 46 -5.77 1.71 9.68
N ASP A 47 -6.40 0.53 9.72
CA ASP A 47 -7.85 0.31 9.90
C ASP A 47 -8.68 1.23 8.99
N GLN A 48 -8.24 1.34 7.73
CA GLN A 48 -8.77 2.30 6.78
C GLN A 48 -9.16 1.60 5.48
N THR A 49 -10.30 1.99 4.92
CA THR A 49 -10.80 1.39 3.67
C THR A 49 -10.52 2.31 2.49
N PHE A 50 -9.93 1.76 1.43
CA PHE A 50 -9.62 2.48 0.20
C PHE A 50 -10.44 1.91 -0.96
N ASN A 51 -11.07 2.79 -1.74
CA ASN A 51 -11.80 2.38 -2.93
C ASN A 51 -10.83 2.26 -4.11
N VAL A 52 -10.84 1.11 -4.78
CA VAL A 52 -10.01 0.80 -5.94
C VAL A 52 -10.89 0.38 -7.12
N GLN A 53 -10.45 0.71 -8.32
CA GLN A 53 -11.15 0.37 -9.55
C GLN A 53 -10.15 -0.14 -10.57
N ASP A 54 -10.49 -1.24 -11.22
CA ASP A 54 -9.70 -1.89 -12.27
C ASP A 54 -8.24 -2.17 -11.85
N VAL A 55 -8.04 -2.63 -10.61
CA VAL A 55 -6.69 -2.97 -10.13
C VAL A 55 -6.39 -4.44 -10.40
N LYS A 56 -5.14 -4.74 -10.73
CA LYS A 56 -4.65 -6.10 -10.96
C LYS A 56 -3.93 -6.59 -9.71
N LEU A 57 -4.48 -7.61 -9.08
CA LEU A 57 -3.88 -8.28 -7.94
C LEU A 57 -3.08 -9.49 -8.41
N GLN A 58 -1.90 -9.68 -7.84
CA GLN A 58 -1.04 -10.83 -8.07
C GLN A 58 -0.31 -11.23 -6.80
N ILE A 59 -0.10 -12.52 -6.59
CA ILE A 59 0.79 -13.03 -5.55
C ILE A 59 2.10 -13.47 -6.18
N PHE A 60 3.19 -12.92 -5.67
CA PHE A 60 4.55 -13.32 -6.01
C PHE A 60 5.13 -14.19 -4.90
N LYS A 61 5.83 -15.27 -5.26
CA LYS A 61 6.65 -16.04 -4.33
C LYS A 61 8.02 -15.38 -4.24
N GLU A 62 8.51 -15.11 -3.03
CA GLU A 62 9.85 -14.56 -2.89
C GLU A 62 10.90 -15.60 -3.27
N GLN A 63 11.87 -15.20 -4.10
CA GLN A 63 12.95 -16.07 -4.57
C GLN A 63 13.83 -16.56 -3.40
N ASP A 64 14.00 -15.72 -2.38
CA ASP A 64 14.81 -16.00 -1.20
C ASP A 64 14.07 -16.92 -0.19
N ASN A 65 12.74 -16.90 -0.20
CA ASN A 65 11.91 -17.65 0.73
C ASN A 65 10.65 -18.16 0.00
N PRO A 66 10.65 -19.41 -0.50
CA PRO A 66 9.51 -19.95 -1.25
C PRO A 66 8.23 -20.06 -0.42
N ASN A 67 8.33 -19.98 0.91
CA ASN A 67 7.19 -19.94 1.81
C ASN A 67 6.60 -18.53 1.98
N LYS A 68 7.29 -17.47 1.56
CA LYS A 68 6.77 -16.09 1.66
C LYS A 68 6.05 -15.71 0.38
N PHE A 69 4.82 -15.25 0.56
CA PHE A 69 3.97 -14.73 -0.50
C PHE A 69 3.86 -13.22 -0.35
N ARG A 70 4.05 -12.51 -1.46
CA ARG A 70 3.92 -11.06 -1.54
C ARG A 70 2.72 -10.74 -2.42
N LEU A 71 1.66 -10.22 -1.80
CA LEU A 71 0.54 -9.67 -2.54
C LEU A 71 0.92 -8.31 -3.12
N SER A 72 0.70 -8.17 -4.42
CA SER A 72 0.96 -6.95 -5.16
C SER A 72 -0.32 -6.49 -5.86
N LEU A 73 -0.49 -5.17 -5.90
CA LEU A 73 -1.52 -4.43 -6.61
C LEU A 73 -0.84 -3.62 -7.71
N ASN A 74 -1.19 -3.89 -8.98
CA ASN A 74 -0.56 -3.30 -10.16
C ASN A 74 0.97 -3.40 -10.15
N GLY A 75 1.51 -4.51 -9.63
CA GLY A 75 2.96 -4.73 -9.48
C GLY A 75 3.61 -4.05 -8.27
N GLN A 76 2.89 -3.19 -7.54
CA GLN A 76 3.35 -2.59 -6.28
C GLN A 76 2.92 -3.45 -5.08
N ASN A 77 3.74 -3.57 -4.03
CA ASN A 77 3.34 -4.30 -2.82
C ASN A 77 2.06 -3.68 -2.22
N ILE A 78 1.07 -4.49 -1.87
CA ILE A 78 -0.19 -4.02 -1.30
C ILE A 78 0.01 -3.20 -0.01
N LEU A 79 0.98 -3.58 0.84
CA LEU A 79 1.29 -2.88 2.08
C LEU A 79 1.89 -1.50 1.80
N ASP A 80 2.79 -1.42 0.83
CA ASP A 80 3.38 -0.16 0.40
C ASP A 80 2.34 0.76 -0.23
N TRP A 81 1.44 0.19 -1.04
CA TRP A 81 0.29 0.91 -1.60
C TRP A 81 -0.63 1.49 -0.51
N PHE A 82 -0.96 0.70 0.51
CA PHE A 82 -1.75 1.21 1.64
C PHE A 82 -1.05 2.35 2.37
N LYS A 83 0.26 2.22 2.62
CA LYS A 83 1.05 3.27 3.25
C LYS A 83 1.07 4.55 2.43
N GLN A 84 1.30 4.45 1.12
CA GLN A 84 1.26 5.58 0.20
C GLN A 84 -0.11 6.26 0.20
N LYS A 85 -1.20 5.50 0.07
CA LYS A 85 -2.56 6.04 0.08
C LYS A 85 -2.92 6.69 1.41
N TYR A 86 -2.50 6.11 2.53
CA TYR A 86 -2.71 6.70 3.85
C TYR A 86 -1.91 8.00 4.04
N GLN A 87 -0.66 8.05 3.54
CA GLN A 87 0.14 9.27 3.54
C GLN A 87 -0.45 10.36 2.65
N ASP A 88 -0.94 10.00 1.47
CA ASP A 88 -1.63 10.90 0.54
C ASP A 88 -2.88 11.50 1.20
N MET A 89 -3.74 10.67 1.79
CA MET A 89 -4.90 11.14 2.58
C MET A 89 -4.48 12.09 3.70
N LYS A 90 -3.42 11.77 4.47
CA LYS A 90 -2.91 12.66 5.51
C LYS A 90 -2.34 13.97 4.99
N GLN A 91 -1.75 13.98 3.80
CA GLN A 91 -1.20 15.20 3.19
C GLN A 91 -2.31 16.10 2.64
N VAL A 92 -3.37 15.53 2.06
CA VAL A 92 -4.54 16.31 1.61
C VAL A 92 -5.25 16.98 2.80
N ILE A 93 -5.24 16.36 3.99
CA ILE A 93 -5.81 16.93 5.22
C ILE A 93 -4.88 17.99 5.84
N ARG A 94 -3.62 18.12 5.41
CA ARG A 94 -2.81 19.28 5.77
C ARG A 94 -3.28 20.43 4.87
N PRO A 95 -4.04 21.42 5.37
CA PRO A 95 -4.22 22.65 4.61
C PRO A 95 -2.82 23.14 4.28
N HIS A 96 -2.61 23.46 3.01
CA HIS A 96 -1.40 23.97 2.40
C HIS A 96 -0.69 25.02 3.28
N ILE A 97 0.10 24.58 4.27
CA ILE A 97 1.13 25.40 4.87
C ILE A 97 2.26 25.29 3.85
N LYS A 98 2.27 26.24 2.92
CA LYS A 98 3.41 26.51 2.04
C LYS A 98 4.68 26.31 2.87
N PRO A 99 5.67 25.54 2.40
CA PRO A 99 7.01 25.73 2.94
C PRO A 99 7.29 27.23 2.82
N PRO A 100 7.75 27.93 3.87
CA PRO A 100 8.23 29.29 3.67
C PRO A 100 9.33 29.16 2.61
N ALA A 101 9.05 29.69 1.43
CA ALA A 101 10.06 29.92 0.43
C ALA A 101 11.21 30.59 1.17
N LYS A 102 12.39 29.97 1.12
CA LYS A 102 13.61 30.62 1.59
C LYS A 102 13.61 31.98 0.93
N SER A 103 13.41 33.02 1.73
CA SER A 103 13.69 34.40 1.34
C SER A 103 15.19 34.44 1.10
N GLU A 104 15.62 34.06 -0.11
CA GLU A 104 16.94 34.37 -0.60
C GLU A 104 17.03 35.88 -0.58
N VAL A 105 17.86 36.33 0.34
CA VAL A 105 18.20 37.71 0.64
C VAL A 105 18.40 38.50 -0.64
N GLY A 106 17.38 39.27 -1.03
CA GLY A 106 17.54 40.38 -1.95
C GLY A 106 18.51 41.37 -1.31
N LYS A 107 19.80 41.27 -1.63
CA LYS A 107 20.79 42.31 -1.36
C LYS A 107 20.46 43.49 -2.26
N ASN A 108 19.50 44.30 -1.84
CA ASN A 108 19.28 45.63 -2.39
C ASN A 108 20.45 46.51 -1.93
N LYS A 109 21.54 46.58 -2.71
CA LYS A 109 22.48 47.69 -2.59
C LYS A 109 21.91 48.88 -3.36
N GLY A 110 20.98 49.56 -2.70
CA GLY A 110 20.58 50.92 -3.04
C GLY A 110 21.70 51.91 -2.71
N PHE A 111 21.78 52.90 -3.58
CA PHE A 111 22.75 53.99 -3.71
C PHE A 111 22.93 54.95 -2.52
N LYS A 112 24.01 55.76 -2.63
CA LYS A 112 24.33 57.08 -2.02
C LYS A 112 25.14 57.15 -0.72
N ARG A 113 26.40 57.57 -0.86
CA ARG A 113 26.83 58.95 -0.52
C ARG A 113 27.91 59.39 -1.49
#